data_AF-A0A1S0ZWM8-F1
#
_entry.id   AF-A0A1S0ZWM8-F1
#
_cell.length_a   1.000
_cell.length_b   1.000
_cell.length_c   1.000
_cell.angle_alpha   90.00
_cell.angle_beta   90.00
_cell.angle_gamma   90.00
#
_symmetry.space_group_name_H-M   'P 1'
#
loop_
_entity.id
_entity.type
_entity.pdbx_description
1 polymer ?
#
loop_
_entity_poly.entity_id
_entity_poly.type
_entity_poly.pdbx_seq_one_letter_code
_entity_poly.pdbx_strand_id
1 'polypeptide(L)'
;MTQDELKKAVGWAALQYVQPGTIVGVGTGSTAAHFIDALGTMKGQIEGAVSSSDASTEKLKGLGIHVFDLNEVDSLGIYVDGADEINGHMQMIKGGGAALTREKIIASVAEKFICIADASKQVDILGKFPLPVEVIPMARSAVARQLVKLGGRPEYRQGVVTDNGNVILDVYGMEILDPIALENAINAIPGVVTVGLFANRGADVALIGTPDGVKTIVK
;
A
#
# COMPACT_ATOMS: atom_id res chain seq x y z
N MET A 1 -21.89 -7.36 9.96
CA MET A 1 -21.16 -6.18 9.48
C MET A 1 -20.90 -6.35 7.99
N THR A 2 -21.07 -5.30 7.20
CA THR A 2 -20.69 -5.28 5.78
C THR A 2 -19.17 -5.19 5.64
N GLN A 3 -18.62 -5.52 4.46
CA GLN A 3 -17.17 -5.36 4.22
C GLN A 3 -16.72 -3.90 4.39
N ASP A 4 -17.56 -2.94 4.00
CA ASP A 4 -17.24 -1.52 4.18
C ASP A 4 -17.23 -1.10 5.65
N GLU A 5 -18.15 -1.64 6.48
CA GLU A 5 -18.13 -1.42 7.94
C GLU A 5 -16.86 -1.99 8.59
N LEU A 6 -16.34 -3.12 8.09
CA LEU A 6 -15.06 -3.68 8.57
C LEU A 6 -13.89 -2.77 8.20
N LYS A 7 -13.87 -2.23 6.97
CA LYS A 7 -12.87 -1.25 6.52
C LYS A 7 -12.93 0.03 7.35
N LYS A 8 -14.14 0.51 7.65
CA LYS A 8 -14.35 1.66 8.54
C LYS A 8 -13.82 1.38 9.94
N ALA A 9 -14.12 0.22 10.52
CA ALA A 9 -13.64 -0.15 11.85
C ALA A 9 -12.11 -0.09 11.95
N VAL A 10 -11.38 -0.66 10.98
CA VAL A 10 -9.90 -0.61 10.99
C VAL A 10 -9.35 0.77 10.69
N GLY A 11 -9.98 1.52 9.78
CA GLY A 11 -9.59 2.91 9.49
C GLY A 11 -9.66 3.78 10.75
N TRP A 12 -10.72 3.65 11.55
CA TRP A 12 -10.85 4.39 12.81
C TRP A 12 -9.96 3.82 13.92
N ALA A 13 -9.76 2.50 13.97
CA ALA A 13 -8.86 1.89 14.94
C ALA A 13 -7.39 2.30 14.75
N ALA A 14 -6.97 2.68 13.54
CA ALA A 14 -5.62 3.19 13.30
C ALA A 14 -5.37 4.57 13.93
N LEU A 15 -6.42 5.33 14.25
CA LEU A 15 -6.29 6.66 14.85
C LEU A 15 -5.58 6.62 16.22
N GLN A 16 -5.63 5.48 16.94
CA GLN A 16 -4.93 5.30 18.21
C GLN A 16 -3.40 5.38 18.09
N TYR A 17 -2.85 5.23 16.88
CA TYR A 17 -1.42 5.32 16.62
C TYR A 17 -0.98 6.73 16.20
N VAL A 18 -1.93 7.62 15.90
CA VAL A 18 -1.65 9.01 15.52
C VAL A 18 -1.31 9.80 16.77
N GLN A 19 -0.13 10.42 16.79
CA GLN A 19 0.32 11.24 17.91
C GLN A 19 0.10 12.73 17.60
N PRO A 20 -0.38 13.53 18.57
CA PRO A 20 -0.46 14.98 18.39
C PRO A 20 0.91 15.59 18.08
N GLY A 21 0.94 16.65 17.26
CA GLY A 21 2.14 17.36 16.85
C GLY A 21 3.03 16.58 15.87
N THR A 22 2.49 15.60 15.14
CA THR A 22 3.26 14.82 14.16
C THR A 22 2.72 14.97 12.74
N ILE A 23 3.56 14.60 11.76
CA ILE A 23 3.18 14.43 10.35
C ILE A 23 2.87 12.94 10.10
N VAL A 24 1.72 12.67 9.50
CA VAL A 24 1.21 11.30 9.27
C VAL A 24 1.39 10.89 7.81
N GLY A 25 2.03 9.74 7.56
CA GLY A 25 2.01 9.12 6.24
C GLY A 25 0.64 8.47 5.96
N VAL A 26 0.00 8.84 4.85
CA VAL A 26 -1.35 8.40 4.49
C VAL A 26 -1.36 7.64 3.16
N GLY A 27 -1.97 6.46 3.20
CA GLY A 27 -2.16 5.56 2.09
C GLY A 27 -3.24 5.94 1.07
N THR A 28 -3.63 4.98 0.23
CA THR A 28 -4.59 5.17 -0.87
C THR A 28 -5.62 4.04 -0.93
N GLY A 29 -6.82 4.36 -1.43
CA GLY A 29 -7.89 3.40 -1.67
C GLY A 29 -8.98 3.37 -0.60
N SER A 30 -9.98 2.50 -0.80
CA SER A 30 -11.23 2.51 -0.01
C SER A 30 -11.03 2.38 1.51
N THR A 31 -10.08 1.57 1.97
CA THR A 31 -9.81 1.42 3.42
C THR A 31 -9.06 2.64 3.97
N ALA A 32 -8.07 3.16 3.24
CA ALA A 32 -7.36 4.38 3.62
C ALA A 32 -8.28 5.60 3.64
N ALA A 33 -9.31 5.66 2.78
CA ALA A 33 -10.31 6.72 2.80
C ALA A 33 -11.05 6.80 4.16
N HIS A 34 -11.41 5.66 4.76
CA HIS A 34 -12.00 5.65 6.10
C HIS A 34 -11.03 6.13 7.18
N PHE A 35 -9.73 5.85 7.04
CA PHE A 35 -8.70 6.41 7.93
C PHE A 35 -8.56 7.92 7.74
N ILE A 36 -8.59 8.44 6.51
CA ILE A 36 -8.58 9.89 6.24
C ILE A 36 -9.77 10.58 6.92
N ASP A 37 -10.97 9.97 6.86
CA ASP A 37 -12.15 10.49 7.55
C ASP A 37 -11.95 10.52 9.08
N ALA A 38 -11.35 9.47 9.66
CA ALA A 38 -11.01 9.43 11.07
C ALA A 38 -9.94 10.48 11.43
N LEU A 39 -8.92 10.64 10.61
CA LEU A 39 -7.83 11.60 10.79
C LEU A 39 -8.35 13.05 10.76
N GLY A 40 -9.40 13.33 9.98
CA GLY A 40 -10.11 14.60 9.99
C GLY A 40 -10.61 15.04 11.37
N THR A 41 -10.90 14.10 12.27
CA THR A 41 -11.30 14.40 13.66
C THR A 41 -10.15 14.92 14.53
N MET A 42 -8.91 14.67 14.12
CA MET A 42 -7.68 15.16 14.76
C MET A 42 -7.09 16.39 14.05
N LYS A 43 -7.84 17.02 13.14
CA LYS A 43 -7.44 18.30 12.54
C LYS A 43 -7.10 19.31 13.64
N GLY A 44 -5.94 19.96 13.51
CA GLY A 44 -5.43 20.92 14.49
C GLY A 44 -4.71 20.29 15.69
N GLN A 45 -4.70 18.96 15.79
CA GLN A 45 -3.85 18.22 16.73
C GLN A 45 -2.61 17.65 16.05
N ILE A 46 -2.65 17.40 14.74
CA ILE A 46 -1.50 16.99 13.91
C ILE A 46 -0.94 18.18 13.12
N GLU A 47 0.32 18.11 12.72
CA GLU A 47 0.96 19.14 11.87
C GLU A 47 0.47 19.04 10.42
N GLY A 48 0.25 17.81 9.93
CA GLY A 48 -0.25 17.54 8.59
C GLY A 48 -0.05 16.09 8.19
N ALA A 49 -0.03 15.84 6.88
CA ALA A 49 0.15 14.51 6.32
C ALA A 49 1.03 14.51 5.07
N VAL A 50 1.65 13.37 4.77
CA VAL A 50 2.25 13.07 3.46
C VAL A 50 1.37 12.03 2.77
N SER A 51 0.96 12.30 1.53
CA SER A 51 -0.06 11.51 0.81
C SER A 51 0.52 10.66 -0.31
N SER A 52 0.06 9.40 -0.42
CA SER A 52 0.52 8.47 -1.47
C SER A 52 -0.21 8.57 -2.80
N SER A 53 -1.22 9.43 -2.95
CA SER A 53 -1.89 9.69 -4.23
C SER A 53 -2.55 11.05 -4.29
N ASP A 54 -2.94 11.47 -5.48
CA ASP A 54 -3.69 12.71 -5.69
C ASP A 54 -5.10 12.61 -5.09
N ALA A 55 -5.77 11.45 -5.19
CA ALA A 55 -7.08 11.21 -4.58
C ALA A 55 -7.05 11.35 -3.05
N SER A 56 -6.03 10.79 -2.38
CA SER A 56 -5.84 10.97 -0.94
C SER A 56 -5.49 12.42 -0.59
N THR A 57 -4.70 13.10 -1.43
CA THR A 57 -4.34 14.51 -1.25
C THR A 57 -5.56 15.42 -1.30
N GLU A 58 -6.43 15.24 -2.29
CA GLU A 58 -7.68 16.00 -2.43
C GLU A 58 -8.59 15.80 -1.22
N LYS A 59 -8.74 14.55 -0.75
CA LYS A 59 -9.57 14.25 0.42
C LYS A 59 -9.02 14.88 1.71
N LEU A 60 -7.71 14.81 1.94
CA LEU A 60 -7.03 15.44 3.08
C LEU A 60 -7.23 16.97 3.07
N LYS A 61 -7.02 17.60 1.91
CA LYS A 61 -7.24 19.04 1.72
C LYS A 61 -8.71 19.42 1.95
N GLY A 62 -9.65 18.60 1.50
CA GLY A 62 -11.09 18.79 1.74
C GLY A 62 -11.49 18.79 3.22
N LEU A 63 -10.73 18.10 4.08
CA LEU A 63 -10.91 18.12 5.54
C LEU A 63 -10.12 19.24 6.21
N GLY A 64 -9.28 19.97 5.46
CA GLY A 64 -8.42 21.04 5.95
C GLY A 64 -7.21 20.53 6.72
N ILE A 65 -6.70 19.34 6.35
CA ILE A 65 -5.39 18.85 6.79
C ILE A 65 -4.35 19.34 5.78
N HIS A 66 -3.27 19.94 6.27
CA HIS A 66 -2.15 20.35 5.42
C HIS A 66 -1.43 19.12 4.86
N VAL A 67 -1.08 19.15 3.58
CA VAL A 67 -0.38 18.05 2.90
C VAL A 67 1.00 18.55 2.52
N PHE A 68 2.02 17.93 3.09
CA PHE A 68 3.43 18.14 2.78
C PHE A 68 3.85 17.26 1.60
N ASP A 69 4.74 17.77 0.76
CA ASP A 69 5.52 16.92 -0.14
C ASP A 69 6.49 16.07 0.68
N LEU A 70 6.76 14.84 0.23
CA LEU A 70 7.69 13.96 0.94
C LEU A 70 9.12 14.55 1.03
N ASN A 71 9.49 15.44 0.10
CA ASN A 71 10.79 16.12 0.13
C ASN A 71 10.88 17.23 1.21
N GLU A 72 9.77 17.59 1.84
CA GLU A 72 9.73 18.58 2.93
C GLU A 72 9.93 17.94 4.31
N VAL A 73 10.04 16.61 4.37
CA VAL A 73 10.16 15.86 5.63
C VAL A 73 11.37 14.93 5.61
N ASP A 74 12.09 14.86 6.73
CA ASP A 74 13.26 13.97 6.87
C ASP A 74 12.86 12.53 7.23
N SER A 75 11.73 12.36 7.94
CA SER A 75 11.24 11.05 8.41
C SER A 75 9.75 11.12 8.73
N LEU A 76 9.10 9.95 8.82
CA LEU A 76 7.71 9.82 9.27
C LEU A 76 7.63 8.82 10.43
N GLY A 77 6.92 9.16 11.51
CA GLY A 77 6.72 8.22 12.61
C GLY A 77 5.85 7.03 12.20
N ILE A 78 4.76 7.30 11.47
CA ILE A 78 3.84 6.26 10.99
C ILE A 78 3.47 6.46 9.52
N TYR A 79 3.22 5.33 8.85
CA TYR A 79 2.51 5.24 7.59
C TYR A 79 1.31 4.31 7.76
N VAL A 80 0.12 4.76 7.40
CA VAL A 80 -1.13 3.99 7.49
C VAL A 80 -1.69 3.75 6.10
N ASP A 81 -1.80 2.50 5.70
CA ASP A 81 -2.35 2.13 4.39
C ASP A 81 -2.97 0.72 4.38
N GLY A 82 -3.75 0.41 3.35
CA GLY A 82 -4.27 -0.93 3.11
C GLY A 82 -3.33 -1.82 2.31
N ALA A 83 -3.75 -3.07 2.18
CA ALA A 83 -3.12 -4.07 1.31
C ALA A 83 -4.15 -4.81 0.46
N ASP A 84 -3.69 -5.33 -0.68
CA ASP A 84 -4.47 -6.26 -1.50
C ASP A 84 -4.42 -7.67 -0.90
N GLU A 85 -3.25 -8.09 -0.42
CA GLU A 85 -3.04 -9.28 0.40
C GLU A 85 -2.00 -9.03 1.50
N ILE A 86 -2.14 -9.71 2.64
CA ILE A 86 -1.14 -9.76 3.72
C ILE A 86 -1.00 -11.18 4.24
N ASN A 87 0.24 -11.66 4.39
CA ASN A 87 0.51 -13.00 4.94
C ASN A 87 0.87 -12.97 6.44
N GLY A 88 1.01 -14.16 7.03
CA GLY A 88 1.37 -14.32 8.45
C GLY A 88 2.75 -13.75 8.84
N HIS A 89 3.61 -13.44 7.87
CA HIS A 89 4.91 -12.81 8.06
C HIS A 89 4.87 -11.28 7.86
N MET A 90 3.67 -10.69 7.79
CA MET A 90 3.45 -9.26 7.60
C MET A 90 3.96 -8.73 6.25
N GLN A 91 4.18 -9.62 5.27
CA GLN A 91 4.55 -9.27 3.91
C GLN A 91 3.26 -9.10 3.09
N MET A 92 3.27 -8.16 2.14
CA MET A 92 2.04 -7.74 1.46
C MET A 92 2.18 -7.71 -0.05
N ILE A 93 1.05 -7.94 -0.74
CA ILE A 93 0.83 -7.45 -2.10
C ILE A 93 0.03 -6.13 -2.01
N LYS A 94 0.50 -5.13 -2.75
CA LYS A 94 -0.11 -3.80 -2.91
C LYS A 94 -0.04 -3.36 -4.36
N GLY A 95 -0.82 -2.34 -4.72
CA GLY A 95 -0.80 -1.72 -6.05
C GLY A 95 -2.02 -2.02 -6.92
N GLY A 96 -3.05 -2.68 -6.39
CA GLY A 96 -4.34 -2.82 -7.06
C GLY A 96 -4.90 -1.46 -7.51
N GLY A 97 -4.72 -0.43 -6.68
CA GLY A 97 -5.10 0.97 -6.97
C GLY A 97 -4.11 1.79 -7.81
N ALA A 98 -3.06 1.20 -8.37
CA ALA A 98 -2.06 1.86 -9.22
C ALA A 98 -1.18 2.95 -8.55
N ALA A 99 -1.19 3.07 -7.22
CA ALA A 99 -0.36 4.03 -6.46
C ALA A 99 0.90 3.40 -5.83
N LEU A 100 1.24 2.15 -6.20
CA LEU A 100 2.30 1.34 -5.57
C LEU A 100 3.65 2.05 -5.40
N THR A 101 4.08 2.86 -6.36
CA THR A 101 5.38 3.53 -6.28
C THR A 101 5.40 4.56 -5.15
N ARG A 102 4.43 5.48 -5.10
CA ARG A 102 4.34 6.50 -4.04
C ARG A 102 4.08 5.86 -2.68
N GLU A 103 3.21 4.84 -2.63
CA GLU A 103 2.97 4.06 -1.41
C GLU A 103 4.26 3.45 -0.85
N LYS A 104 5.08 2.84 -1.72
CA LYS A 104 6.32 2.15 -1.30
C LYS A 104 7.42 3.12 -0.87
N ILE A 105 7.53 4.26 -1.54
CA ILE A 105 8.47 5.32 -1.18
C ILE A 105 8.12 5.87 0.20
N ILE A 106 6.86 6.25 0.45
CA ILE A 106 6.44 6.78 1.76
C ILE A 106 6.63 5.73 2.85
N ALA A 107 6.27 4.48 2.59
CA ALA A 107 6.50 3.38 3.52
C ALA A 107 7.99 3.21 3.87
N SER A 108 8.92 3.46 2.94
CA SER A 108 10.37 3.38 3.23
C SER A 108 10.90 4.50 4.12
N VAL A 109 10.22 5.65 4.16
CA VAL A 109 10.57 6.81 5.01
C VAL A 109 9.92 6.71 6.38
N ALA A 110 8.83 5.95 6.50
CA ALA A 110 8.13 5.76 7.76
C ALA A 110 8.80 4.71 8.67
N GLU A 111 8.96 5.05 9.94
CA GLU A 111 9.48 4.15 10.97
C GLU A 111 8.55 2.96 11.21
N LYS A 112 7.23 3.20 11.22
CA LYS A 112 6.22 2.17 11.44
C LYS A 112 5.17 2.15 10.33
N PHE A 113 5.00 1.01 9.69
CA PHE A 113 3.89 0.77 8.75
C PHE A 113 2.77 0.01 9.46
N ILE A 114 1.63 0.67 9.57
CA ILE A 114 0.38 0.14 10.09
C ILE A 114 -0.51 -0.23 8.89
N CYS A 115 -0.63 -1.53 8.63
CA CYS A 115 -1.56 -2.04 7.63
C CYS A 115 -2.99 -2.06 8.19
N ILE A 116 -3.96 -1.49 7.47
CA ILE A 116 -5.39 -1.57 7.78
C ILE A 116 -6.13 -2.37 6.71
N ALA A 117 -6.78 -3.46 7.10
CA ALA A 117 -7.46 -4.33 6.14
C ALA A 117 -8.68 -5.04 6.75
N ASP A 118 -9.65 -5.43 5.92
CA ASP A 118 -10.66 -6.39 6.32
C ASP A 118 -10.11 -7.83 6.25
N ALA A 119 -10.74 -8.76 6.97
CA ALA A 119 -10.25 -10.15 7.09
C ALA A 119 -10.06 -10.87 5.75
N SER A 120 -10.72 -10.45 4.67
CA SER A 120 -10.56 -11.09 3.34
C SER A 120 -9.17 -10.90 2.73
N LYS A 121 -8.36 -9.96 3.26
CA LYS A 121 -7.02 -9.69 2.76
C LYS A 121 -5.95 -10.60 3.37
N GLN A 122 -6.28 -11.34 4.43
CA GLN A 122 -5.34 -12.28 5.04
C GLN A 122 -5.27 -13.56 4.20
N VAL A 123 -4.05 -13.97 3.86
CA VAL A 123 -3.78 -15.19 3.08
C VAL A 123 -2.57 -15.92 3.67
N ASP A 124 -2.49 -17.23 3.47
CA ASP A 124 -1.33 -18.00 3.92
C ASP A 124 -0.11 -17.75 3.00
N ILE A 125 -0.34 -17.80 1.69
CA ILE A 125 0.67 -17.59 0.63
C ILE A 125 0.17 -16.46 -0.27
N LEU A 126 1.05 -15.49 -0.54
CA LEU A 126 0.76 -14.38 -1.45
C LEU A 126 0.68 -14.85 -2.90
N GLY A 127 -0.14 -14.18 -3.72
CA GLY A 127 -0.16 -14.35 -5.17
C GLY A 127 -1.50 -14.78 -5.77
N LYS A 128 -2.55 -14.94 -4.95
CA LYS A 128 -3.91 -15.12 -5.46
C LYS A 128 -4.42 -13.81 -6.04
N PHE A 129 -4.17 -12.68 -5.39
CA PHE A 129 -4.27 -11.36 -5.99
C PHE A 129 -3.12 -11.17 -6.99
N PRO A 130 -3.39 -10.71 -8.23
CA PRO A 130 -2.34 -10.52 -9.25
C PRO A 130 -1.31 -9.50 -8.77
N LEU A 131 -0.02 -9.85 -8.82
CA LEU A 131 1.04 -8.97 -8.35
C LEU A 131 1.23 -7.79 -9.33
N PRO A 132 1.00 -6.54 -8.93
CA PRO A 132 1.21 -5.39 -9.80
C PRO A 132 2.71 -5.07 -9.93
N VAL A 133 3.16 -4.79 -11.15
CA VAL A 133 4.53 -4.34 -11.45
C VAL A 133 4.46 -3.09 -12.32
N GLU A 134 4.90 -1.95 -11.79
CA GLU A 134 5.04 -0.70 -12.56
C GLU A 134 6.30 -0.76 -13.42
N VAL A 135 6.15 -0.43 -14.70
CA VAL A 135 7.16 -0.63 -15.73
C VAL A 135 7.22 0.60 -16.63
N ILE A 136 8.44 1.01 -16.99
CA ILE A 136 8.67 2.06 -17.99
C ILE A 136 8.00 1.62 -19.31
N PRO A 137 7.18 2.47 -19.97
CA PRO A 137 6.37 2.06 -21.12
C PRO A 137 7.15 1.36 -22.24
N MET A 138 8.35 1.85 -22.56
CA MET A 138 9.21 1.23 -23.60
C MET A 138 9.72 -0.17 -23.24
N ALA A 139 9.74 -0.53 -21.95
CA ALA A 139 10.25 -1.80 -21.45
C ALA A 139 9.16 -2.87 -21.24
N ARG A 140 7.87 -2.52 -21.40
CA ARG A 140 6.72 -3.42 -21.12
C ARG A 140 6.92 -4.85 -21.62
N SER A 141 7.23 -5.02 -22.91
CA SER A 141 7.42 -6.35 -23.50
C SER A 141 8.67 -7.07 -23.01
N ALA A 142 9.74 -6.34 -22.65
CA ALA A 142 10.96 -6.92 -22.12
C ALA A 142 10.75 -7.45 -20.70
N VAL A 143 10.11 -6.65 -19.84
CA VAL A 143 9.76 -7.05 -18.47
C VAL A 143 8.77 -8.21 -18.46
N ALA A 144 7.73 -8.17 -19.31
CA ALA A 144 6.77 -9.27 -19.42
C ALA A 144 7.45 -10.63 -19.68
N ARG A 145 8.45 -10.69 -20.57
CA ARG A 145 9.19 -11.93 -20.83
C ARG A 145 9.98 -12.44 -19.62
N GLN A 146 10.49 -11.54 -18.77
CA GLN A 146 11.18 -11.94 -17.54
C GLN A 146 10.21 -12.43 -16.48
N LEU A 147 9.05 -11.77 -16.34
CA LEU A 147 7.99 -12.21 -15.43
C LEU A 147 7.45 -13.60 -15.79
N VAL A 148 7.36 -13.93 -17.08
CA VAL A 148 7.05 -15.30 -17.55
C VAL A 148 8.12 -16.32 -17.11
N LYS A 149 9.41 -15.96 -17.20
CA LYS A 149 10.50 -16.85 -16.74
C LYS A 149 10.50 -17.07 -15.24
N LEU A 150 10.00 -16.11 -14.47
CA LEU A 150 9.79 -16.21 -13.02
C LEU A 150 8.53 -17.02 -12.66
N GLY A 151 7.80 -17.56 -13.65
CA GLY A 151 6.64 -18.44 -13.45
C GLY A 151 5.29 -17.72 -13.44
N GLY A 152 5.27 -16.39 -13.63
CA GLY A 152 4.05 -15.60 -13.64
C GLY A 152 3.42 -15.46 -15.04
N ARG A 153 2.14 -15.06 -15.07
CA ARG A 153 1.43 -14.68 -16.30
C ARG A 153 1.14 -13.18 -16.29
N PRO A 154 2.00 -12.32 -16.90
CA PRO A 154 1.81 -10.88 -16.90
C PRO A 154 0.71 -10.45 -17.87
N GLU A 155 -0.21 -9.62 -17.38
CA GLU A 155 -1.26 -8.97 -18.15
C GLU A 155 -1.09 -7.45 -18.08
N TYR A 156 -1.09 -6.78 -19.23
CA TYR A 156 -1.00 -5.32 -19.26
C TYR A 156 -2.33 -4.70 -18.86
N ARG A 157 -2.32 -3.86 -17.82
CA ARG A 157 -3.49 -3.11 -17.36
C ARG A 157 -3.83 -1.99 -18.36
N GLN A 158 -4.65 -2.33 -19.35
CA GLN A 158 -4.99 -1.41 -20.44
C GLN A 158 -5.72 -0.16 -19.95
N GLY A 159 -5.39 0.99 -20.53
CA GLY A 159 -6.03 2.26 -20.21
C GLY A 159 -5.63 2.87 -18.85
N VAL A 160 -4.72 2.23 -18.12
CA VAL A 160 -4.19 2.74 -16.85
C VAL A 160 -2.78 3.27 -17.05
N VAL A 161 -2.57 4.50 -16.59
CA VAL A 161 -1.27 5.17 -16.49
C VAL A 161 -1.12 5.60 -15.04
N THR A 162 0.02 5.30 -14.43
CA THR A 162 0.30 5.68 -13.04
C THR A 162 0.56 7.18 -12.92
N ASP A 163 0.56 7.72 -11.70
CA ASP A 163 0.98 9.11 -11.41
C ASP A 163 2.34 9.48 -12.04
N ASN A 164 3.24 8.49 -12.15
CA ASN A 164 4.58 8.67 -12.75
C ASN A 164 4.64 8.50 -14.28
N GLY A 165 3.51 8.35 -14.97
CA GLY A 165 3.48 8.15 -16.43
C GLY A 165 3.85 6.75 -16.92
N ASN A 166 3.89 5.75 -16.02
CA ASN A 166 4.27 4.37 -16.32
C ASN A 166 3.05 3.47 -16.57
N VAL A 167 3.33 2.24 -17.03
CA VAL A 167 2.32 1.19 -17.22
C VAL A 167 2.43 0.13 -16.13
N ILE A 168 1.35 -0.63 -15.91
CA ILE A 168 1.33 -1.74 -14.95
C ILE A 168 1.18 -3.08 -15.68
N LEU A 169 1.99 -4.06 -15.28
CA LEU A 169 1.78 -5.48 -15.57
C LEU A 169 1.25 -6.15 -14.30
N ASP A 170 0.03 -6.68 -14.35
CA ASP A 170 -0.55 -7.50 -13.30
C ASP A 170 -0.14 -8.96 -13.53
N VAL A 171 0.58 -9.56 -12.58
CA VAL A 171 1.18 -10.88 -12.75
C VAL A 171 0.34 -11.94 -12.03
N TYR A 172 -0.34 -12.76 -12.81
CA TYR A 172 -1.25 -13.81 -12.33
C TYR A 172 -0.52 -15.14 -12.13
N GLY A 173 -1.13 -16.01 -11.33
CA GLY A 173 -0.78 -17.44 -11.27
C GLY A 173 0.54 -17.73 -10.56
N MET A 174 0.96 -16.86 -9.65
CA MET A 174 2.14 -17.10 -8.82
C MET A 174 1.72 -17.65 -7.45
N GLU A 175 2.47 -18.64 -6.97
CA GLU A 175 2.51 -19.02 -5.55
C GLU A 175 3.79 -18.46 -4.95
N ILE A 176 3.70 -17.34 -4.24
CA ILE A 176 4.87 -16.58 -3.80
C ILE A 176 5.34 -17.11 -2.44
N LEU A 177 6.10 -18.20 -2.47
CA LEU A 177 6.62 -18.89 -1.27
C LEU A 177 7.72 -18.10 -0.56
N ASP A 178 8.55 -17.37 -1.30
CA ASP A 178 9.57 -16.46 -0.76
C ASP A 178 9.36 -15.04 -1.33
N PRO A 179 8.52 -14.22 -0.67
CA PRO A 179 8.23 -12.87 -1.12
C PRO A 179 9.45 -11.95 -1.20
N ILE A 180 10.47 -12.15 -0.34
CA ILE A 180 11.69 -11.33 -0.35
C ILE A 180 12.54 -11.66 -1.59
N ALA A 181 12.76 -12.95 -1.86
CA ALA A 181 13.51 -13.38 -3.03
C ALA A 181 12.82 -12.92 -4.33
N LEU A 182 11.50 -13.04 -4.41
CA LEU A 182 10.76 -12.60 -5.59
C LEU A 182 10.76 -11.07 -5.75
N GLU A 183 10.61 -10.32 -4.66
CA GLU A 183 10.74 -8.85 -4.67
C GLU A 183 12.09 -8.43 -5.25
N ASN A 184 13.18 -9.03 -4.75
CA ASN A 184 14.54 -8.75 -5.21
C ASN A 184 14.75 -9.14 -6.68
N ALA A 185 14.23 -10.30 -7.09
CA ALA A 185 14.34 -10.77 -8.46
C ALA A 185 13.62 -9.85 -9.46
N ILE A 186 12.42 -9.36 -9.11
CA ILE A 186 11.67 -8.44 -9.97
C ILE A 186 12.33 -7.05 -10.01
N ASN A 187 12.78 -6.53 -8.86
CA ASN A 187 13.52 -5.26 -8.81
C ASN A 187 14.80 -5.27 -9.65
N ALA A 188 15.42 -6.44 -9.86
CA ALA A 188 16.62 -6.58 -10.68
C ALA A 188 16.36 -6.51 -12.20
N ILE A 189 15.11 -6.48 -12.67
CA ILE A 189 14.77 -6.46 -14.10
C ILE A 189 14.85 -5.02 -14.63
N PRO A 190 15.72 -4.70 -15.61
CA PRO A 190 15.77 -3.37 -16.19
C PRO A 190 14.44 -2.95 -16.82
N GLY A 191 13.94 -1.77 -16.43
CA GLY A 191 12.66 -1.23 -16.86
C GLY A 191 11.53 -1.40 -15.85
N VAL A 192 11.70 -2.25 -14.82
CA VAL A 192 10.84 -2.22 -13.64
C VAL A 192 11.10 -0.93 -12.88
N VAL A 193 10.03 -0.26 -12.50
CA VAL A 193 10.04 0.92 -11.62
C VAL A 193 9.79 0.46 -10.18
N THR A 194 8.69 -0.25 -9.97
CA THR A 194 8.29 -0.75 -8.65
C THR A 194 7.55 -2.07 -8.77
N VAL A 195 7.92 -3.06 -7.94
CA VAL A 195 7.11 -4.26 -7.69
C VAL A 195 6.18 -4.04 -6.50
N GLY A 196 4.92 -4.48 -6.63
CA GLY A 196 3.89 -4.41 -5.58
C GLY A 196 4.10 -5.34 -4.39
N LEU A 197 5.28 -5.96 -4.25
CA LEU A 197 5.65 -6.76 -3.07
C LEU A 197 6.27 -5.85 -2.00
N PHE A 198 5.68 -5.82 -0.81
CA PHE A 198 6.23 -5.15 0.35
C PHE A 198 6.74 -6.25 1.29
N ALA A 199 7.90 -6.83 0.98
CA ALA A 199 8.40 -8.02 1.66
C ALA A 199 9.68 -7.74 2.47
N ASN A 200 10.68 -7.09 1.87
CA ASN A 200 11.87 -6.60 2.59
C ASN A 200 11.45 -5.60 3.68
N ARG A 201 10.50 -4.71 3.33
CA ARG A 201 9.83 -3.79 4.25
C ARG A 201 8.33 -4.13 4.27
N GLY A 202 7.97 -5.08 5.12
CA GLY A 202 6.57 -5.44 5.40
C GLY A 202 5.88 -4.47 6.37
N ALA A 203 4.70 -4.83 6.84
CA ALA A 203 4.00 -4.11 7.91
C ALA A 203 4.63 -4.41 9.27
N ASP A 204 4.59 -3.45 10.18
CA ASP A 204 5.02 -3.60 11.56
C ASP A 204 3.83 -3.88 12.48
N VAL A 205 2.66 -3.35 12.12
CA VAL A 205 1.38 -3.61 12.76
C VAL A 205 0.32 -3.86 11.69
N ALA A 206 -0.59 -4.81 11.92
CA ALA A 206 -1.75 -5.02 11.09
C ALA A 206 -3.02 -4.96 11.94
N LEU A 207 -3.95 -4.10 11.54
CA LEU A 207 -5.28 -4.00 12.11
C LEU A 207 -6.25 -4.67 11.15
N ILE A 208 -6.80 -5.80 11.59
CA ILE A 208 -7.66 -6.66 10.77
C ILE A 208 -9.10 -6.58 11.27
N GLY A 209 -9.99 -6.11 10.40
CA GLY A 209 -11.41 -5.99 10.68
C GLY A 209 -12.08 -7.36 10.53
N THR A 210 -12.57 -7.90 11.64
CA THR A 210 -13.32 -9.17 11.68
C THR A 210 -14.74 -8.94 12.20
N PRO A 211 -15.68 -9.88 11.99
CA PRO A 211 -17.01 -9.81 12.60
C PRO A 211 -17.00 -9.70 14.13
N ASP A 212 -15.93 -10.18 14.77
CA ASP A 212 -15.74 -10.14 16.23
C ASP A 212 -15.04 -8.85 16.72
N GLY A 213 -14.75 -7.91 15.81
CA GLY A 213 -14.01 -6.68 16.09
C GLY A 213 -12.65 -6.61 15.40
N VAL A 214 -11.89 -5.56 15.71
CA VAL A 214 -10.56 -5.33 15.14
C VAL A 214 -9.53 -6.17 15.90
N LYS A 215 -8.79 -7.02 15.18
CA LYS A 215 -7.65 -7.77 15.70
C LYS A 215 -6.36 -7.02 15.39
N THR A 216 -5.48 -6.90 16.37
CA THR A 216 -4.15 -6.31 16.21
C THR A 216 -3.10 -7.42 16.14
N ILE A 217 -2.31 -7.40 15.07
CA ILE A 217 -1.16 -8.27 14.87
C ILE A 217 0.08 -7.37 14.87
N VAL A 218 1.10 -7.74 15.63
CA VAL A 218 2.36 -7.01 15.73
C VAL A 218 3.47 -7.93 15.22
N LYS A 219 4.40 -7.38 14.44
CA LYS A 219 5.57 -8.08 13.93
C LYS A 219 6.52 -8.52 15.05
#